data_AF-A0A0C9ZL67-F1
#
_entry.id   AF-A0A0C9ZL67-F1
#
_cell.length_a   1.000
_cell.length_b   1.000
_cell.length_c   1.000
_cell.angle_alpha   90.00
_cell.angle_beta   90.00
_cell.angle_gamma   90.00
#
_symmetry.space_group_name_H-M   'P 1'
#
loop_
_entity.id
_entity.type
_entity.pdbx_description
1 polymer ?
#
loop_
_entity_poly.entity_id
_entity_poly.type
_entity_poly.pdbx_seq_one_letter_code
_entity_poly.pdbx_strand_id
1 'polypeptide(L)'
;STALGVSPDTESDSYLHPLACSELPSLKKVRQLIADWKSEWGVESTWPKKFHKQLKHAQGDSWLMTDSFFLQCKVHVEEGRQLIWLLRSITHKGFRGLGYKVMDSYEQVFGLLTSLLTELCFFEVKLDDYTPISPLSQISETHYYFTM
;
A
#
# COMPACT_ATOMS: atom_id res chain seq x y z
N SER A 1 -47.86 39.26 11.60
CA SER A 1 -46.78 38.79 12.48
C SER A 1 -47.09 37.37 12.86
N THR A 2 -46.28 36.34 12.63
CA THR A 2 -44.84 36.28 12.37
C THR A 2 -44.52 35.00 11.57
N ALA A 3 -43.62 35.12 10.59
CA ALA A 3 -43.00 34.01 9.87
C ALA A 3 -41.80 33.48 10.66
N LEU A 4 -41.62 32.15 10.66
CA LEU A 4 -40.43 31.41 11.10
C LEU A 4 -40.47 30.09 10.33
N GLY A 5 -39.48 29.63 9.59
CA GLY A 5 -38.12 30.09 9.32
C GLY A 5 -37.48 28.90 8.60
N VAL A 6 -37.14 29.08 7.32
CA VAL A 6 -36.35 28.12 6.55
C VAL A 6 -34.93 28.13 7.10
N SER A 7 -34.40 26.97 7.47
CA SER A 7 -32.96 26.77 7.70
C SER A 7 -32.40 25.94 6.55
N PRO A 8 -31.46 26.49 5.74
CA PRO A 8 -30.67 25.72 4.82
C PRO A 8 -29.33 25.42 5.48
N ASP A 9 -29.14 24.20 5.99
CA ASP A 9 -27.79 23.73 6.32
C ASP A 9 -27.44 22.56 5.40
N THR A 10 -26.77 23.00 4.34
CA THR A 10 -25.91 22.29 3.42
C THR A 10 -24.79 21.55 4.17
N GLU A 11 -24.34 20.44 3.56
CA GLU A 11 -23.11 19.70 3.87
C GLU A 11 -23.09 18.84 5.15
N SER A 12 -23.46 17.59 4.96
CA SER A 12 -22.50 16.55 5.29
C SER A 12 -22.41 15.60 4.11
N ASP A 13 -21.54 15.95 3.17
CA ASP A 13 -20.91 14.99 2.27
C ASP A 13 -20.11 14.01 3.15
N SER A 14 -20.85 13.08 3.75
CA SER A 14 -20.30 11.93 4.44
C SER A 14 -19.63 11.11 3.37
N TYR A 15 -18.31 11.33 3.26
CA TYR A 15 -17.39 10.53 2.48
C TYR A 15 -17.80 9.08 2.59
N LEU A 16 -18.40 8.60 1.50
CA LEU A 16 -18.79 7.21 1.32
C LEU A 16 -17.58 6.36 1.67
N HIS A 17 -17.58 5.76 2.86
CA HIS A 17 -16.75 4.59 3.13
C HIS A 17 -17.33 3.49 2.23
N PRO A 18 -16.65 3.02 1.18
CA PRO A 18 -17.24 2.09 0.22
C PRO A 18 -17.43 0.66 0.77
N LEU A 19 -17.38 0.45 2.09
CA LEU A 19 -17.31 -0.88 2.70
C LEU A 19 -18.28 -1.10 3.87
N ALA A 20 -19.30 -0.26 4.02
CA ALA A 20 -20.23 -0.35 5.15
C ALA A 20 -21.06 -1.67 5.23
N CYS A 21 -21.04 -2.55 4.22
CA CYS A 21 -21.82 -3.80 4.23
C CYS A 21 -21.14 -4.99 3.52
N SER A 22 -19.82 -5.17 3.62
CA SER A 22 -19.21 -6.45 3.24
C SER A 22 -18.72 -7.19 4.49
N GLU A 23 -19.09 -8.47 4.63
CA GLU A 23 -18.54 -9.31 5.68
C GLU A 23 -17.02 -9.39 5.50
N LEU A 24 -16.27 -9.01 6.55
CA LEU A 24 -14.82 -9.16 6.54
C LEU A 24 -14.45 -10.63 6.24
N PRO A 25 -13.48 -10.89 5.36
CA PRO A 25 -13.07 -12.23 5.02
C PRO A 25 -12.50 -12.95 6.24
N SER A 26 -12.61 -14.28 6.24
CA SER A 26 -11.98 -15.09 7.28
C SER A 26 -10.45 -15.00 7.21
N LEU A 27 -9.77 -15.21 8.34
CA LEU A 27 -8.31 -15.23 8.40
C LEU A 27 -7.70 -16.25 7.42
N LYS A 28 -8.39 -17.38 7.19
CA LYS A 28 -8.00 -18.38 6.18
C LYS A 28 -7.99 -17.80 4.78
N LYS A 29 -9.00 -17.00 4.41
CA LYS A 29 -9.08 -16.37 3.09
C LYS A 29 -8.00 -15.30 2.94
N VAL A 30 -7.73 -14.51 3.98
CA VAL A 30 -6.64 -13.52 3.96
C VAL A 30 -5.28 -14.18 3.81
N ARG A 31 -5.04 -15.31 4.47
CA ARG A 31 -3.82 -16.10 4.26
C ARG A 31 -3.64 -16.51 2.81
N GLN A 32 -4.72 -16.95 2.14
CA GLN A 32 -4.65 -17.30 0.72
C GLN A 32 -4.32 -16.08 -0.13
N LEU A 33 -5.00 -14.95 0.10
CA LEU A 33 -4.71 -13.70 -0.62
C LEU A 33 -3.25 -13.27 -0.46
N ILE A 34 -2.68 -13.39 0.75
CA ILE A 34 -1.26 -13.09 0.98
C ILE A 34 -0.36 -14.07 0.26
N ALA A 35 -0.70 -15.36 0.25
CA ALA A 35 0.07 -16.37 -0.47
C ALA A 35 0.06 -16.13 -1.99
N ASP A 36 -1.06 -15.69 -2.54
CA ASP A 36 -1.22 -15.38 -3.97
C ASP A 36 -0.56 -14.05 -4.34
N TRP A 37 -0.53 -13.08 -3.42
CA TRP A 37 0.14 -11.79 -3.60
C TRP A 37 1.66 -11.90 -3.61
N LYS A 38 2.23 -12.80 -2.80
CA LYS A 38 3.69 -12.95 -2.66
C LYS A 38 4.38 -13.15 -4.00
N SER A 39 5.50 -12.46 -4.16
CA SER A 39 6.37 -12.66 -5.31
C SER A 39 6.95 -14.08 -5.34
N GLU A 40 7.01 -14.67 -6.54
CA GLU A 40 7.64 -15.96 -6.81
C GLU A 40 9.18 -15.92 -6.71
N TRP A 41 9.75 -14.84 -6.17
CA TRP A 41 11.20 -14.65 -6.07
C TRP A 41 11.88 -15.50 -4.99
N GLY A 42 11.10 -16.28 -4.24
CA GLY A 42 11.60 -17.21 -3.23
C GLY A 42 11.90 -16.52 -1.90
N VAL A 43 12.97 -16.96 -1.24
CA VAL A 43 13.38 -16.43 0.06
C VAL A 43 13.93 -15.00 -0.04
N GLU A 44 13.84 -14.24 1.06
CA GLU A 44 14.26 -12.83 1.11
C GLU A 44 15.68 -12.58 0.57
N SER A 45 16.63 -13.46 0.90
CA SER A 45 18.02 -13.35 0.46
C SER A 45 18.20 -13.38 -1.06
N THR A 46 17.22 -13.89 -1.82
CA THR A 46 17.27 -13.94 -3.28
C THR A 46 16.62 -12.72 -3.95
N TRP A 47 15.83 -11.93 -3.23
CA TRP A 47 15.08 -10.81 -3.79
C TRP A 47 15.94 -9.74 -4.47
N PRO A 48 17.06 -9.24 -3.89
CA PRO A 48 17.88 -8.22 -4.56
C PRO A 48 18.39 -8.69 -5.93
N LYS A 49 18.84 -9.95 -6.02
CA LYS A 49 19.33 -10.54 -7.25
C LYS A 49 18.22 -10.72 -8.29
N LYS A 50 17.02 -11.13 -7.86
CA LYS A 50 15.85 -11.31 -8.74
C LYS A 50 15.35 -9.98 -9.28
N PHE A 51 15.19 -8.99 -8.41
CA PHE A 51 14.84 -7.63 -8.76
C PHE A 51 15.80 -7.08 -9.84
N HIS A 52 17.10 -7.12 -9.58
CA HIS A 52 18.11 -6.62 -10.51
C HIS A 52 18.10 -7.36 -11.85
N LYS A 53 17.88 -8.67 -11.83
CA LYS A 53 17.77 -9.47 -13.06
C LYS A 53 16.56 -9.04 -13.90
N GLN A 54 15.40 -8.85 -13.28
CA GLN A 54 14.18 -8.41 -13.99
C GLN A 54 14.30 -6.97 -14.49
N LEU A 55 14.85 -6.07 -13.68
CA LEU A 55 15.11 -4.69 -14.09
C LEU A 55 16.07 -4.63 -15.29
N LYS A 56 17.20 -5.35 -15.24
CA LYS A 56 18.13 -5.42 -16.37
C LYS A 56 17.50 -5.97 -17.64
N HIS A 57 16.63 -6.96 -17.50
CA HIS A 57 15.90 -7.51 -18.63
C HIS A 57 14.97 -6.46 -19.25
N ALA A 58 14.16 -5.78 -18.43
CA ALA A 58 13.28 -4.71 -18.88
C ALA A 58 14.03 -3.54 -19.55
N GLN A 59 15.19 -3.15 -19.00
CA GLN A 59 16.07 -2.12 -19.57
C GLN A 59 16.70 -2.54 -20.89
N GLY A 60 16.99 -3.83 -21.07
CA GLY A 60 17.53 -4.36 -22.32
C GLY A 60 16.53 -4.35 -23.46
N ASP A 61 15.23 -4.43 -23.15
CA ASP A 61 14.16 -4.50 -24.14
C ASP A 61 13.73 -3.10 -24.61
N SER A 62 13.31 -2.23 -23.69
CA SER A 62 12.97 -0.82 -24.00
C SER A 62 12.71 0.02 -22.74
N TRP A 63 12.65 1.34 -22.93
CA TRP A 63 12.23 2.26 -21.88
C TRP A 63 10.79 2.00 -21.39
N LEU A 64 9.86 1.72 -22.31
CA LEU A 64 8.46 1.37 -21.97
C LEU A 64 8.36 0.11 -21.10
N MET A 65 9.21 -0.90 -21.35
CA MET A 65 9.25 -2.10 -20.51
C MET A 65 9.81 -1.80 -19.12
N THR A 66 10.79 -0.90 -19.02
CA THR A 66 11.33 -0.44 -17.74
C THR A 66 10.26 0.27 -16.91
N ASP A 67 9.51 1.19 -17.53
CA ASP A 67 8.39 1.87 -16.86
C ASP A 67 7.29 0.89 -16.44
N SER A 68 6.96 -0.08 -17.30
CA SER A 68 6.00 -1.14 -16.99
C SER A 68 6.44 -1.98 -15.78
N PHE A 69 7.72 -2.34 -15.70
CA PHE A 69 8.27 -3.07 -14.55
C PHE A 69 8.12 -2.27 -13.25
N PHE A 70 8.46 -0.98 -13.25
CA PHE A 70 8.28 -0.14 -12.08
C PHE A 70 6.80 0.09 -11.73
N LEU A 71 5.92 0.19 -12.72
CA LEU A 71 4.48 0.26 -12.49
C LEU A 71 3.96 -1.01 -11.82
N GLN A 72 4.39 -2.19 -12.27
CA GLN A 72 4.04 -3.47 -11.63
C GLN A 72 4.51 -3.52 -10.17
N CYS A 73 5.73 -3.04 -9.88
CA CYS A 73 6.23 -2.93 -8.51
C CYS A 73 5.35 -1.98 -7.65
N LYS A 74 4.88 -0.86 -8.21
CA LYS A 74 3.97 0.06 -7.50
C LYS A 74 2.61 -0.57 -7.21
N VAL A 75 2.06 -1.29 -8.19
CA VAL A 75 0.80 -2.05 -8.01
C VAL A 75 0.97 -3.10 -6.92
N HIS A 76 2.06 -3.86 -6.94
CA HIS A 76 2.38 -4.85 -5.90
C HIS A 76 2.42 -4.25 -4.50
N VAL A 77 3.05 -3.07 -4.36
CA VAL A 77 3.08 -2.32 -3.09
C VAL A 77 1.68 -1.92 -2.65
N GLU A 78 0.86 -1.37 -3.54
CA GLU A 78 -0.49 -0.93 -3.21
C GLU A 78 -1.40 -2.10 -2.79
N GLU A 79 -1.34 -3.22 -3.52
CA GLU A 79 -2.03 -4.46 -3.13
C GLU A 79 -1.57 -4.96 -1.75
N GLY A 80 -0.27 -4.89 -1.46
CA GLY A 80 0.28 -5.22 -0.14
C GLY A 80 -0.27 -4.32 0.98
N ARG A 81 -0.40 -3.02 0.73
CA ARG A 81 -1.02 -2.07 1.68
C ARG A 81 -2.49 -2.40 1.95
N GLN A 82 -3.24 -2.78 0.91
CA GLN A 82 -4.63 -3.19 1.05
C GLN A 82 -4.75 -4.46 1.92
N LEU A 83 -3.84 -5.42 1.78
CA LEU A 83 -3.78 -6.62 2.63
C LEU A 83 -3.46 -6.28 4.09
N ILE A 84 -2.57 -5.32 4.35
CA ILE A 84 -2.30 -4.82 5.71
C ILE A 84 -3.57 -4.20 6.30
N TRP A 85 -4.28 -3.37 5.53
CA TRP A 85 -5.54 -2.77 5.97
C TRP A 85 -6.61 -3.82 6.28
N LEU A 86 -6.66 -4.90 5.48
CA LEU A 86 -7.56 -6.02 5.68
C LEU A 86 -7.24 -6.79 6.99
N LEU A 87 -5.95 -7.08 7.24
CA LEU A 87 -5.51 -7.69 8.50
C LEU A 87 -5.89 -6.81 9.69
N ARG A 88 -5.59 -5.50 9.62
CA ARG A 88 -5.96 -4.53 10.66
C ARG A 88 -7.46 -4.56 10.94
N SER A 89 -8.29 -4.59 9.90
CA SER A 89 -9.75 -4.62 10.03
C SER A 89 -10.25 -5.88 10.73
N ILE A 90 -9.67 -7.05 10.40
CA ILE A 90 -10.00 -8.31 11.08
C ILE A 90 -9.57 -8.29 12.54
N THR A 91 -8.36 -7.81 12.82
CA THR A 91 -7.84 -7.70 14.19
C THR A 91 -8.67 -6.73 15.04
N HIS A 92 -9.13 -5.63 14.46
CA HIS A 92 -9.99 -4.65 15.12
C HIS A 92 -11.37 -5.21 15.46
N LYS A 93 -11.96 -6.04 14.58
CA LYS A 93 -13.21 -6.77 14.88
C LYS A 93 -13.05 -7.74 16.05
N GLY A 94 -11.82 -8.21 16.28
CA GLY A 94 -11.46 -9.13 17.34
C GLY A 94 -11.84 -10.58 17.03
N PHE A 95 -11.12 -11.51 17.66
CA PHE A 95 -11.39 -12.94 17.56
C PHE A 95 -12.26 -13.39 18.73
N ARG A 96 -13.25 -14.25 18.46
CA ARG A 96 -14.13 -14.84 19.48
C ARG A 96 -13.82 -16.32 19.61
N GLY A 97 -13.87 -16.85 20.84
CA GLY A 97 -13.68 -18.28 21.12
C GLY A 97 -12.91 -18.53 22.41
N LEU A 98 -12.47 -19.78 22.61
CA LEU A 98 -11.62 -20.15 23.74
C LEU A 98 -10.27 -19.43 23.66
N GLY A 99 -9.72 -19.06 24.82
CA GLY A 99 -8.50 -18.23 24.92
C GLY A 99 -7.32 -18.74 24.07
N TYR A 100 -7.06 -20.05 24.04
CA TYR A 100 -5.98 -20.61 23.23
C TYR A 100 -6.21 -20.46 21.71
N LYS A 101 -7.46 -20.56 21.23
CA LYS A 101 -7.80 -20.34 19.81
C LYS A 101 -7.68 -18.87 19.42
N VAL A 102 -8.01 -17.98 20.35
CA VAL A 102 -7.84 -16.53 20.18
C VAL A 102 -6.36 -16.19 20.09
N MET A 103 -5.53 -16.73 20.99
CA MET A 103 -4.08 -16.54 20.99
C MET A 103 -3.44 -17.04 19.69
N ASP A 104 -3.77 -18.26 19.26
CA ASP A 104 -3.34 -18.84 17.97
C ASP A 104 -3.72 -17.94 16.78
N SER A 105 -4.92 -17.35 16.79
CA SER A 105 -5.34 -16.41 15.74
C SER A 105 -4.47 -15.15 15.67
N TYR A 106 -4.11 -14.59 16.83
CA TYR A 106 -3.21 -13.42 16.88
C TYR A 106 -1.78 -13.77 16.45
N GLU A 107 -1.27 -14.93 16.86
CA GLU A 107 0.05 -15.43 16.43
C GLU A 107 0.10 -15.61 14.90
N GLN A 108 -0.94 -16.17 14.32
CA GLN A 108 -1.08 -16.28 12.86
C GLN A 108 -1.12 -14.91 12.18
N VAL A 109 -1.87 -13.95 12.71
CA VAL A 109 -1.88 -12.57 12.18
C VAL A 109 -0.49 -11.96 12.24
N PHE A 110 0.24 -12.15 13.34
CA PHE A 110 1.60 -11.62 13.48
C PHE A 110 2.57 -12.20 12.44
N GLY A 111 2.50 -13.52 12.20
CA GLY A 111 3.30 -14.17 11.16
C GLY A 111 2.96 -13.68 9.76
N LEU A 112 1.67 -13.49 9.47
CA LEU A 112 1.21 -12.92 8.19
C LEU A 112 1.68 -11.48 8.01
N LEU A 113 1.55 -10.65 9.05
CA LEU A 113 1.96 -9.25 9.01
C LEU A 113 3.47 -9.11 8.82
N THR A 114 4.26 -9.90 9.57
CA THR A 114 5.72 -9.93 9.41
C THR A 114 6.08 -10.28 7.97
N SER A 115 5.48 -11.34 7.44
CA SER A 115 5.75 -11.75 6.06
C SER A 115 5.34 -10.72 5.02
N LEU A 116 4.23 -10.00 5.20
CA LEU A 116 3.79 -8.92 4.32
C LEU A 116 4.75 -7.74 4.37
N LEU A 117 5.08 -7.29 5.59
CA LEU A 117 5.92 -6.11 5.80
C LEU A 117 7.34 -6.31 5.25
N THR A 118 7.92 -7.49 5.44
CA THR A 118 9.26 -7.79 4.90
C THR A 118 9.31 -7.59 3.39
N GLU A 119 8.34 -8.13 2.65
CA GLU A 119 8.30 -8.00 1.20
C GLU A 119 7.89 -6.60 0.76
N LEU A 120 6.90 -6.00 1.41
CA LEU A 120 6.44 -4.65 1.11
C LEU A 120 7.58 -3.63 1.26
N CYS A 121 8.30 -3.66 2.38
CA CYS A 121 9.42 -2.75 2.62
C CYS A 121 10.54 -2.96 1.61
N PHE A 122 10.80 -4.19 1.16
CA PHE A 122 11.77 -4.43 0.09
C PHE A 122 11.40 -3.67 -1.19
N PHE A 123 10.15 -3.78 -1.65
CA PHE A 123 9.70 -3.12 -2.87
C PHE A 123 9.61 -1.59 -2.71
N GLU A 124 9.15 -1.10 -1.56
CA GLU A 124 9.12 0.34 -1.27
C GLU A 124 10.52 0.96 -1.33
N VAL A 125 11.50 0.35 -0.64
CA VAL A 125 12.89 0.82 -0.67
C VAL A 125 13.44 0.80 -2.09
N LYS A 126 13.16 -0.27 -2.86
CA LYS A 126 13.61 -0.33 -4.25
C LYS A 126 12.97 0.75 -5.10
N LEU A 127 11.68 1.01 -4.97
CA LEU A 127 11.04 2.07 -5.73
C LEU A 127 11.60 3.45 -5.37
N ASP A 128 11.88 3.69 -4.08
CA ASP A 128 12.52 4.92 -3.60
C ASP A 128 13.92 5.12 -4.22
N ASP A 129 14.76 4.08 -4.23
CA ASP A 129 16.11 4.08 -4.82
C ASP A 129 16.12 4.52 -6.30
N TYR A 130 15.05 4.26 -7.05
CA TYR A 130 14.93 4.57 -8.48
C TYR A 130 14.02 5.76 -8.79
N THR A 131 13.50 6.45 -7.77
CA THR A 131 12.76 7.70 -7.99
C THR A 131 13.75 8.75 -8.51
N PRO A 132 13.45 9.47 -9.60
CA PRO A 132 14.31 10.56 -10.04
C PRO A 132 14.49 11.54 -8.88
N ILE A 133 15.72 11.77 -8.44
CA ILE A 133 16.02 12.86 -7.52
C ILE A 133 15.63 14.12 -8.28
N SER A 134 14.51 14.75 -7.93
CA SER A 134 14.21 16.09 -8.41
C SER A 134 15.41 16.95 -8.06
N PRO A 135 16.12 17.54 -9.03
CA PRO A 135 17.23 18.40 -8.66
C PRO A 135 16.63 19.59 -7.90
N LEU A 136 17.15 19.83 -6.69
CA LEU A 136 16.89 21.03 -5.88
C LEU A 136 17.26 22.35 -6.61
N SER A 137 17.68 22.29 -7.88
CA SER A 137 18.09 23.42 -8.70
C SER A 137 16.92 24.22 -9.30
N GLN A 138 15.66 23.97 -8.90
CA GLN A 138 14.55 24.89 -9.15
C GLN A 138 14.27 25.83 -7.96
N ILE A 139 15.26 26.03 -7.09
CA ILE A 139 15.21 27.08 -6.07
C ILE A 139 16.05 28.26 -6.56
N SER A 140 15.38 29.42 -6.66
CA SER A 140 15.88 30.78 -6.90
C SER A 140 16.27 31.20 -8.33
N GLU A 141 15.26 31.41 -9.18
CA GLU A 141 15.22 32.64 -10.00
C GLU A 141 14.38 33.69 -9.24
N THR A 142 14.95 34.21 -8.15
CA THR A 142 14.56 35.54 -7.66
C THR A 142 15.04 36.55 -8.70
N HIS A 143 14.15 36.93 -9.62
CA HIS A 143 14.33 38.12 -10.43
C HIS A 143 14.36 39.34 -9.50
N TYR A 144 15.56 39.71 -9.05
CA TYR A 144 15.85 41.09 -8.68
C TYR A 144 15.73 41.93 -9.95
N TYR A 145 14.61 42.63 -10.09
CA TYR A 145 14.59 43.87 -10.86
C TYR A 145 14.56 45.02 -9.85
N PHE A 146 15.76 45.46 -9.46
CA PHE A 146 15.99 46.79 -8.95
C PHE A 146 16.72 47.57 -10.03
N THR A 147 16.04 48.55 -10.62
CA THR A 147 16.54 49.73 -11.37
C THR A 147 15.32 50.37 -12.04
N MET A 148 15.00 51.65 -11.91
CA MET A 148 15.51 52.80 -11.15
C MET A 148 14.38 53.84 -11.22
#